data_AF-A0A4Q5YUE4-F1
#
_entry.id   AF-A0A4Q5YUE4-F1
#
_cell.length_a   1.000
_cell.length_b   1.000
_cell.length_c   1.000
_cell.angle_alpha   90.00
_cell.angle_beta   90.00
_cell.angle_gamma   90.00
#
_symmetry.space_group_name_H-M   'P 1'
#
loop_
_entity.id
_entity.type
_entity.pdbx_description
1 polymer ?
#
loop_
_entity_poly.entity_id
_entity_poly.type
_entity_poly.pdbx_seq_one_letter_code
_entity_poly.pdbx_strand_id
1 'polypeptide(L)'
;DVRDIIRTDNNFRDAKIDWFITEQKVKEQINPLFTQSNIVLTQGFIGATDDNESTTLGREGSDYSAAVFANLLDAECQVIWKDVQGLMNADPKLYGEAQWIKELNYKEVIEMAYYGAQVIHPKTIKPLHNKSIPLYVKSFINPDEEGTCIHNQTVHHLPPIIVYKANQALVQLASKDFSFVGEGLTAEVYNIFESLKFKPNLTQNAAISLLCVVDDQPEKVEALALKASEHFDVSVTKNLTMLTVRHYQKEVVESLTNGFRIVLQQQTPETIQMVLENKPNN
;
A
#
# COMPACT_ATOMS: atom_id res chain seq x y z
N ASP A 1 3.19 3.03 30.01
CA ASP A 1 2.71 2.16 28.92
C ASP A 1 2.47 3.05 27.69
N VAL A 2 2.63 2.59 26.45
CA VAL A 2 2.42 3.47 25.27
C VAL A 2 0.99 4.03 25.23
N ARG A 3 0.01 3.33 25.80
CA ARG A 3 -1.40 3.76 25.87
C ARG A 3 -1.60 5.00 26.74
N ASP A 4 -0.70 5.24 27.68
CA ASP A 4 -0.70 6.46 28.50
C ASP A 4 -0.24 7.67 27.69
N ILE A 5 0.44 7.44 26.56
CA ILE A 5 1.12 8.44 25.73
C ILE A 5 0.37 8.71 24.43
N ILE A 6 0.12 7.67 23.62
CA ILE A 6 -0.55 7.78 22.33
C ILE A 6 -2.06 7.85 22.53
N ARG A 7 -2.63 9.04 22.33
CA ARG A 7 -4.07 9.27 22.35
C ARG A 7 -4.67 9.11 20.95
N THR A 8 -5.84 8.49 20.86
CA THR A 8 -6.53 8.25 19.59
C THR A 8 -8.02 8.56 19.65
N ASP A 9 -8.67 8.63 18.49
CA ASP A 9 -10.12 8.55 18.37
C ASP A 9 -10.65 7.14 18.72
N ASN A 10 -11.98 6.97 18.68
CA ASN A 10 -12.69 5.72 18.94
C ASN A 10 -12.95 4.87 17.68
N ASN A 11 -12.24 5.12 16.57
CA ASN A 11 -12.33 4.28 15.38
C ASN A 11 -11.52 2.99 15.58
N PHE A 12 -12.03 2.07 16.41
CA PHE A 12 -11.36 0.82 16.76
C PHE A 12 -10.87 0.06 15.52
N ARG A 13 -9.72 -0.62 15.65
CA ARG A 13 -9.01 -1.33 14.56
C ARG A 13 -8.33 -0.45 13.52
N ASP A 14 -8.62 0.84 13.45
CA ASP A 14 -7.92 1.80 12.57
C ASP A 14 -7.92 3.22 13.14
N ALA A 15 -7.58 3.33 14.43
CA ALA A 15 -7.74 4.57 15.19
C ALA A 15 -6.79 5.66 14.68
N LYS A 16 -7.26 6.91 14.67
CA LYS A 16 -6.43 8.08 14.31
C LYS A 16 -5.83 8.68 15.56
N ILE A 17 -4.54 9.02 15.48
CA ILE A 17 -3.81 9.65 16.59
C ILE A 17 -4.24 11.11 16.73
N ASP A 18 -4.53 11.51 17.96
CA ASP A 18 -4.58 12.92 18.36
C ASP A 18 -3.13 13.39 18.55
N TRP A 19 -2.60 14.07 17.52
CA TRP A 19 -1.23 14.55 17.50
C TRP A 19 -0.96 15.60 18.58
N PHE A 20 -1.94 16.45 18.88
CA PHE A 20 -1.76 17.52 19.85
C PHE A 20 -1.60 16.95 21.26
N ILE A 21 -2.52 16.09 21.69
CA ILE A 21 -2.45 15.46 23.02
C ILE A 21 -1.22 14.55 23.13
N THR A 22 -0.97 13.75 22.10
CA THR A 22 0.17 12.82 22.09
C THR A 22 1.49 13.58 22.17
N GLU A 23 1.65 14.69 21.45
CA GLU A 23 2.85 15.53 21.53
C GLU A 23 3.08 16.10 22.94
N GLN A 24 2.03 16.62 23.60
CA GLN A 24 2.15 17.10 24.98
C GLN A 24 2.60 15.98 25.93
N LYS A 25 1.99 14.79 25.82
CA LYS A 25 2.35 13.64 26.64
C LYS A 25 3.79 13.16 26.39
N VAL A 26 4.25 13.17 25.14
CA VAL A 26 5.66 12.86 24.81
C VAL A 26 6.59 13.88 25.48
N LYS A 27 6.30 15.17 25.39
CA LYS A 27 7.10 16.23 26.01
C LYS A 27 7.14 16.12 27.53
N GLU A 28 6.01 15.83 28.17
CA GLU A 28 5.88 15.80 29.62
C GLU A 28 6.37 14.50 30.25
N GLN A 29 6.21 13.37 29.57
CA GLN A 29 6.41 12.05 30.17
C GLN A 29 7.53 11.22 29.53
N ILE A 30 7.81 11.41 28.23
CA ILE A 30 8.86 10.64 27.53
C ILE A 30 10.19 11.39 27.51
N ASN A 31 10.21 12.67 27.13
CA ASN A 31 11.45 13.46 27.09
C ASN A 31 12.24 13.42 28.41
N PRO A 32 11.61 13.52 29.60
CA PRO A 32 12.35 13.45 30.86
C PRO A 32 13.02 12.10 31.11
N LEU A 33 12.52 11.00 30.55
CA LEU A 33 13.11 9.66 30.74
C LEU A 33 14.53 9.60 30.19
N PHE A 34 14.81 10.33 29.11
CA PHE A 34 16.15 10.39 28.51
C PHE A 34 17.18 11.14 29.37
N THR A 35 16.74 11.86 30.42
CA THR A 35 17.67 12.45 31.40
C THR A 35 18.20 11.42 32.40
N GLN A 36 17.49 10.30 32.57
CA GLN A 36 17.81 9.25 33.54
C GLN A 36 18.28 7.95 32.88
N SER A 37 17.90 7.71 31.62
CA SER A 37 18.15 6.46 30.91
C SER A 37 18.46 6.72 29.44
N ASN A 38 19.42 5.97 28.88
CA ASN A 38 19.75 6.07 27.46
C ASN A 38 18.82 5.26 26.55
N ILE A 39 18.03 4.34 27.14
CA ILE A 39 17.13 3.44 26.41
C ILE A 39 15.77 3.48 27.08
N VAL A 40 14.73 3.72 26.28
CA VAL A 40 13.33 3.62 26.69
C VAL A 40 12.67 2.54 25.83
N LEU A 41 12.08 1.55 26.47
CA LEU A 41 11.35 0.48 25.80
C LEU A 41 9.84 0.68 25.98
N THR A 42 9.10 0.62 24.87
CA THR A 42 7.65 0.76 24.88
C THR A 42 7.00 -0.11 23.81
N GLN A 43 5.67 -0.26 23.89
CA GLN A 43 4.89 -1.04 22.93
C GLN A 43 4.61 -0.22 21.65
N GLY A 44 4.35 -0.90 20.54
CA GLY A 44 3.79 -0.29 19.32
C GLY A 44 2.35 -0.75 19.09
N PHE A 45 1.76 -0.33 17.97
CA PHE A 45 0.43 -0.75 17.46
C PHE A 45 -0.78 -0.30 18.27
N ILE A 46 -0.62 -0.01 19.57
CA ILE A 46 -1.72 0.30 20.48
C ILE A 46 -1.72 1.78 20.91
N GLY A 47 -2.90 2.27 21.28
CA GLY A 47 -3.13 3.58 21.89
C GLY A 47 -4.35 3.53 22.81
N ALA A 48 -4.85 4.68 23.25
CA ALA A 48 -6.08 4.74 24.03
C ALA A 48 -7.00 5.90 23.62
N THR A 49 -8.31 5.74 23.77
CA THR A 49 -9.31 6.83 23.65
C THR A 49 -9.28 7.74 24.87
N ASP A 50 -9.94 8.90 24.83
CA ASP A 50 -10.05 9.80 26.00
C ASP A 50 -10.70 9.15 27.23
N ASP A 51 -11.57 8.16 27.02
CA ASP A 51 -12.18 7.33 28.05
C ASP A 51 -11.28 6.18 28.53
N ASN A 52 -10.02 6.15 28.09
CA ASN A 52 -9.00 5.15 28.38
C ASN A 52 -9.31 3.72 27.87
N GLU A 53 -10.15 3.61 26.84
CA GLU A 53 -10.33 2.34 26.13
C GLU A 53 -9.15 2.08 25.20
N SER A 54 -8.65 0.84 25.18
CA SER A 54 -7.53 0.48 24.31
C SER A 54 -7.95 0.44 22.84
N THR A 55 -7.14 1.07 22.00
CA THR A 55 -7.32 1.10 20.54
C THR A 55 -6.10 0.51 19.84
N THR A 56 -6.24 0.25 18.54
CA THR A 56 -5.15 -0.21 17.68
C THR A 56 -5.07 0.66 16.44
N LEU A 57 -3.86 0.92 15.97
CA LEU A 57 -3.56 1.85 14.88
C LEU A 57 -3.74 1.27 13.47
N GLY A 58 -4.24 0.02 13.38
CA GLY A 58 -4.46 -0.68 12.12
C GLY A 58 -3.21 -1.34 11.56
N ARG A 59 -3.22 -1.58 10.24
CA ARG A 59 -2.15 -2.29 9.54
C ARG A 59 -0.80 -1.62 9.78
N GLU A 60 0.20 -2.44 10.14
CA GLU A 60 1.58 -1.99 10.42
C GLU A 60 1.65 -0.91 11.52
N GLY A 61 0.73 -0.98 12.48
CA GLY A 61 0.64 0.02 13.54
C GLY A 61 1.89 0.13 14.42
N SER A 62 2.72 -0.92 14.57
CA SER A 62 3.99 -0.81 15.30
C SER A 62 5.01 0.05 14.56
N ASP A 63 5.12 -0.13 13.23
CA ASP A 63 5.98 0.72 12.39
C ASP A 63 5.49 2.16 12.44
N TYR A 64 4.17 2.37 12.43
CA TYR A 64 3.56 3.68 12.55
C TYR A 64 3.79 4.31 13.94
N SER A 65 3.69 3.54 15.04
CA SER A 65 4.05 4.02 16.38
C SER A 65 5.50 4.50 16.44
N ALA A 66 6.43 3.73 15.84
CA ALA A 66 7.83 4.14 15.74
C ALA A 66 7.98 5.46 14.96
N ALA A 67 7.24 5.63 13.86
CA ALA A 67 7.27 6.87 13.06
C ALA A 67 6.70 8.08 13.81
N VAL A 68 5.68 7.86 14.64
CA VAL A 68 5.12 8.90 15.51
C VAL A 68 6.16 9.35 16.52
N PHE A 69 6.82 8.43 17.21
CA PHE A 69 7.89 8.77 18.16
C PHE A 69 9.09 9.40 17.47
N ALA A 70 9.55 8.84 16.35
CA ALA A 70 10.65 9.42 15.57
C ALA A 70 10.35 10.87 15.17
N ASN A 71 9.12 11.14 14.72
CA ASN A 71 8.69 12.50 14.43
C ASN A 71 8.67 13.37 15.69
N LEU A 72 7.99 12.97 16.76
CA LEU A 72 7.80 13.81 17.96
C LEU A 72 9.07 14.04 18.77
N LEU A 73 10.06 13.14 18.65
CA LEU A 73 11.36 13.23 19.32
C LEU A 73 12.46 13.84 18.43
N ASP A 74 12.13 14.27 17.21
CA ASP A 74 13.11 14.78 16.23
C ASP A 74 14.28 13.80 16.01
N ALA A 75 13.94 12.51 15.85
CA ALA A 75 14.93 11.46 15.71
C ALA A 75 15.78 11.63 14.44
N GLU A 76 17.05 11.26 14.51
CA GLU A 76 17.96 11.25 13.36
C GLU A 76 17.50 10.25 12.28
N CYS A 77 16.95 9.11 12.69
CA CYS A 77 16.40 8.10 11.80
C CYS A 77 15.40 7.18 12.51
N GLN A 78 14.64 6.42 11.72
CA GLN A 78 13.92 5.24 12.19
C GLN A 78 14.54 3.98 11.57
N VAL A 79 14.61 2.89 12.34
CA VAL A 79 15.04 1.57 11.83
C VAL A 79 13.94 0.54 12.05
N ILE A 80 13.54 -0.15 11.00
CA ILE A 80 12.68 -1.33 11.04
C ILE A 80 13.56 -2.56 10.83
N TRP A 81 13.55 -3.45 11.82
CA TRP A 81 14.32 -4.69 11.78
C TRP A 81 13.46 -5.83 11.25
N LYS A 82 13.94 -6.53 10.21
CA LYS A 82 13.25 -7.65 9.54
C LYS A 82 14.19 -8.86 9.41
N ASP A 83 13.63 -9.98 8.96
CA ASP A 83 14.34 -11.22 8.64
C ASP A 83 14.96 -11.22 7.22
N VAL A 84 14.99 -10.06 6.57
CA VAL A 84 15.51 -9.86 5.22
C VAL A 84 16.52 -8.73 5.21
N GLN A 85 17.46 -8.77 4.26
CA GLN A 85 18.47 -7.72 4.07
C GLN A 85 17.83 -6.33 3.94
N GLY A 86 16.76 -6.19 3.16
CA GLY A 86 16.07 -4.94 2.92
C GLY A 86 14.87 -5.12 1.99
N LEU A 87 14.47 -4.05 1.30
CA LEU A 87 13.44 -4.11 0.28
C LEU A 87 14.02 -4.67 -1.04
N MET A 88 13.23 -5.50 -1.69
CA MET A 88 13.54 -6.08 -3.00
C MET A 88 12.71 -5.37 -4.09
N ASN A 89 13.20 -5.36 -5.32
CA ASN A 89 12.45 -4.82 -6.46
C ASN A 89 11.24 -5.68 -6.87
N ALA A 90 11.20 -6.94 -6.43
CA ALA A 90 10.10 -7.88 -6.64
C ALA A 90 10.02 -8.85 -5.47
N ASP A 91 8.91 -9.57 -5.30
CA ASP A 91 8.85 -10.70 -4.37
C ASP A 91 9.77 -11.82 -4.86
N PRO A 92 10.83 -12.20 -4.14
CA PRO A 92 11.77 -13.25 -4.56
C PRO A 92 11.12 -14.62 -4.75
N LYS A 93 9.94 -14.86 -4.14
CA LYS A 93 9.17 -16.10 -4.32
C LYS A 93 8.47 -16.16 -5.67
N LEU A 94 8.18 -15.00 -6.27
CA LEU A 94 7.49 -14.88 -7.55
C LEU A 94 8.45 -14.54 -8.70
N TYR A 95 9.57 -13.88 -8.39
CA TYR A 95 10.58 -13.47 -9.35
C TYR A 95 11.98 -13.84 -8.85
N GLY A 96 12.55 -14.92 -9.38
CA GLY A 96 13.82 -15.47 -8.91
C GLY A 96 15.04 -14.56 -9.14
N GLU A 97 14.93 -13.60 -10.06
CA GLU A 97 15.96 -12.59 -10.33
C GLU A 97 15.72 -11.30 -9.50
N ALA A 98 14.94 -11.37 -8.42
CA ALA A 98 14.71 -10.23 -7.55
C ALA A 98 16.04 -9.68 -6.98
N GLN A 99 16.18 -8.36 -7.03
CA GLN A 99 17.36 -7.63 -6.61
C GLN A 99 17.04 -6.79 -5.38
N TRP A 100 17.98 -6.76 -4.44
CA TRP A 100 17.91 -5.86 -3.29
C TRP A 100 18.08 -4.42 -3.76
N ILE A 101 17.26 -3.52 -3.21
CA ILE A 101 17.33 -2.09 -3.46
C ILE A 101 18.01 -1.41 -2.27
N LYS A 102 19.19 -0.82 -2.51
CA LYS A 102 19.94 -0.11 -1.48
C LYS A 102 19.25 1.18 -1.01
N GLU A 103 18.62 1.90 -1.93
CA GLU A 103 18.09 3.23 -1.67
C GLU A 103 16.76 3.45 -2.40
N LEU A 104 15.78 4.02 -1.71
CA LEU A 104 14.49 4.42 -2.27
C LEU A 104 14.09 5.80 -1.76
N ASN A 105 13.23 6.47 -2.52
CA ASN A 105 12.56 7.65 -2.00
C ASN A 105 11.18 7.28 -1.42
N TYR A 106 10.62 8.16 -0.58
CA TYR A 106 9.31 7.94 0.03
C TYR A 106 8.18 7.72 -1.01
N LYS A 107 8.23 8.43 -2.13
CA LYS A 107 7.22 8.31 -3.19
C LYS A 107 7.21 6.90 -3.77
N GLU A 108 8.36 6.32 -4.07
CA GLU A 108 8.45 4.97 -4.62
C GLU A 108 7.92 3.92 -3.64
N VAL A 109 8.21 4.05 -2.35
CA VAL A 109 7.66 3.13 -1.33
C VAL A 109 6.14 3.24 -1.24
N ILE A 110 5.59 4.45 -1.34
CA ILE A 110 4.13 4.67 -1.36
C ILE A 110 3.51 4.04 -2.62
N GLU A 111 4.13 4.22 -3.78
CA GLU A 111 3.67 3.63 -5.05
C GLU A 111 3.71 2.10 -5.01
N MET A 112 4.80 1.52 -4.49
CA MET A 112 4.93 0.07 -4.26
C MET A 112 3.79 -0.45 -3.38
N ALA A 113 3.53 0.21 -2.25
CA ALA A 113 2.45 -0.16 -1.35
C ALA A 113 1.07 -0.02 -2.01
N TYR A 114 0.86 1.05 -2.79
CA TYR A 114 -0.38 1.29 -3.53
C TYR A 114 -0.68 0.15 -4.51
N TYR A 115 0.33 -0.30 -5.26
CA TYR A 115 0.17 -1.43 -6.20
C TYR A 115 0.12 -2.81 -5.54
N GLY A 116 0.23 -2.88 -4.21
CA GLY A 116 0.01 -4.09 -3.43
C GLY A 116 1.29 -4.85 -3.03
N ALA A 117 2.47 -4.25 -3.20
CA ALA A 117 3.67 -4.81 -2.60
C ALA A 117 3.53 -4.80 -1.07
N GLN A 118 3.90 -5.90 -0.42
CA GLN A 118 3.90 -5.98 1.05
C GLN A 118 5.13 -5.27 1.63
N VAL A 119 5.16 -3.95 1.47
CA VAL A 119 6.22 -3.05 1.95
C VAL A 119 5.71 -2.17 3.09
N ILE A 120 6.44 -1.08 3.39
CA ILE A 120 6.09 -0.15 4.46
C ILE A 120 4.82 0.62 4.12
N HIS A 121 3.86 0.61 5.06
CA HIS A 121 2.57 1.25 4.89
C HIS A 121 2.71 2.79 4.83
N PRO A 122 1.94 3.49 3.97
CA PRO A 122 2.02 4.95 3.83
C PRO A 122 1.78 5.74 5.12
N LYS A 123 1.02 5.19 6.08
CA LYS A 123 0.83 5.80 7.41
C LYS A 123 2.16 5.98 8.15
N THR A 124 3.07 5.02 8.05
CA THR A 124 4.42 5.06 8.63
C THR A 124 5.30 6.09 7.92
N ILE A 125 5.19 6.20 6.60
CA ILE A 125 6.02 7.11 5.80
C ILE A 125 5.70 8.58 6.08
N LYS A 126 4.42 8.93 6.25
CA LYS A 126 3.99 10.34 6.33
C LYS A 126 4.67 11.14 7.48
N PRO A 127 4.70 10.68 8.75
CA PRO A 127 5.41 11.40 9.81
C PRO A 127 6.90 11.58 9.53
N LEU A 128 7.55 10.57 8.96
CA LEU A 128 8.98 10.61 8.63
C LEU A 128 9.26 11.60 7.50
N HIS A 129 8.47 11.55 6.43
CA HIS A 129 8.54 12.50 5.31
C HIS A 129 8.35 13.96 5.78
N ASN A 130 7.38 14.22 6.66
CA ASN A 130 7.11 15.57 7.17
C ASN A 130 8.31 16.22 7.86
N LYS A 131 9.22 15.42 8.44
CA LYS A 131 10.45 15.90 9.09
C LYS A 131 11.73 15.48 8.35
N SER A 132 11.62 14.92 7.15
CA SER A 132 12.75 14.37 6.38
C SER A 132 13.61 13.37 7.17
N ILE A 133 13.01 12.58 8.06
CA ILE A 133 13.69 11.59 8.91
C ILE A 133 13.89 10.29 8.13
N PRO A 134 15.11 9.89 7.73
CA PRO A 134 15.32 8.67 6.96
C PRO A 134 14.83 7.41 7.69
N LEU A 135 14.27 6.48 6.91
CA LEU A 135 13.84 5.17 7.36
C LEU A 135 14.78 4.09 6.83
N TYR A 136 15.33 3.28 7.72
CA TYR A 136 16.14 2.12 7.38
C TYR A 136 15.35 0.83 7.55
N VAL A 137 15.46 -0.09 6.59
CA VAL A 137 15.01 -1.47 6.72
C VAL A 137 16.24 -2.37 6.78
N LYS A 138 16.50 -3.00 7.94
CA LYS A 138 17.70 -3.78 8.20
C LYS A 138 17.40 -5.21 8.64
N SER A 139 18.34 -6.12 8.41
CA SER A 139 18.24 -7.50 8.85
C SER A 139 18.62 -7.67 10.33
N PHE A 140 17.78 -8.28 11.14
CA PHE A 140 18.18 -8.73 12.48
C PHE A 140 18.97 -10.05 12.46
N ILE A 141 18.98 -10.76 11.33
CA ILE A 141 19.78 -11.98 11.14
C ILE A 141 21.24 -11.60 10.84
N ASN A 142 21.43 -10.57 10.01
CA ASN A 142 22.73 -10.04 9.60
C ASN A 142 22.80 -8.52 9.88
N PRO A 143 23.01 -8.08 11.14
CA PRO A 143 22.90 -6.66 11.51
C PRO A 143 23.91 -5.71 10.85
N ASP A 144 25.03 -6.26 10.39
CA ASP A 144 26.12 -5.53 9.73
C ASP A 144 25.82 -5.21 8.26
N GLU A 145 24.77 -5.81 7.68
CA GLU A 145 24.31 -5.45 6.33
C GLU A 145 23.80 -4.00 6.30
N GLU A 146 24.01 -3.33 5.17
CA GLU A 146 23.60 -1.93 4.98
C GLU A 146 22.07 -1.77 5.09
N GLY A 147 21.33 -2.72 4.54
CA GLY A 147 19.87 -2.66 4.40
C GLY A 147 19.40 -1.56 3.45
N THR A 148 18.09 -1.34 3.37
CA THR A 148 17.52 -0.31 2.48
C THR A 148 17.34 1.01 3.22
N CYS A 149 17.89 2.09 2.67
CA CYS A 149 17.62 3.46 3.13
C CYS A 149 16.45 4.06 2.33
N ILE A 150 15.48 4.66 3.02
CA ILE A 150 14.33 5.33 2.44
C ILE A 150 14.34 6.79 2.90
N HIS A 151 14.39 7.74 1.96
CA HIS A 151 14.50 9.16 2.29
C HIS A 151 13.80 10.09 1.28
N ASN A 152 14.02 11.40 1.41
CA ASN A 152 13.35 12.41 0.57
C ASN A 152 14.10 12.79 -0.71
N GLN A 153 15.35 12.32 -0.89
CA GLN A 153 16.13 12.65 -2.08
C GLN A 153 15.70 11.82 -3.29
N THR A 154 15.88 12.37 -4.49
CA THR A 154 15.63 11.66 -5.75
C THR A 154 16.63 10.53 -5.92
N VAL A 155 16.11 9.34 -6.24
CA VAL A 155 16.92 8.16 -6.57
C VAL A 155 16.84 7.95 -8.08
N HIS A 156 17.99 7.83 -8.73
CA HIS A 156 18.09 7.59 -10.17
C HIS A 156 18.39 6.12 -10.47
N HIS A 157 18.04 5.66 -11.66
CA HIS A 157 18.39 4.32 -12.16
C HIS A 157 17.88 3.17 -11.29
N LEU A 158 16.67 3.29 -10.76
CA LEU A 158 16.00 2.18 -10.08
C LEU A 158 15.81 1.00 -11.04
N PRO A 159 16.00 -0.25 -10.59
CA PRO A 159 15.62 -1.41 -11.37
C PRO A 159 14.11 -1.45 -11.57
N PRO A 160 13.60 -2.23 -12.54
CA PRO A 160 12.17 -2.46 -12.67
C PRO A 160 11.60 -2.98 -11.35
N ILE A 161 10.59 -2.29 -10.81
CA ILE A 161 9.91 -2.69 -9.59
C ILE A 161 8.64 -3.45 -10.00
N ILE A 162 8.58 -4.72 -9.64
CA ILE A 162 7.60 -5.68 -10.15
C ILE A 162 6.67 -6.09 -9.00
N VAL A 163 5.38 -5.88 -9.20
CA VAL A 163 4.34 -6.22 -8.23
C VAL A 163 3.30 -7.12 -8.90
N TYR A 164 3.09 -8.29 -8.30
CA TYR A 164 2.08 -9.26 -8.71
C TYR A 164 0.92 -9.28 -7.72
N LYS A 165 -0.31 -9.20 -8.22
CA LYS A 165 -1.53 -9.48 -7.47
C LYS A 165 -2.29 -10.61 -8.16
N ALA A 166 -2.26 -11.80 -7.55
CA ALA A 166 -3.08 -12.92 -7.98
C ALA A 166 -4.56 -12.73 -7.60
N ASN A 167 -5.42 -13.63 -8.07
CA ASN A 167 -6.85 -13.69 -7.73
C ASN A 167 -7.55 -12.35 -7.96
N GLN A 168 -7.47 -11.85 -9.19
CA GLN A 168 -8.13 -10.63 -9.62
C GLN A 168 -9.38 -10.97 -10.45
N ALA A 169 -10.36 -10.09 -10.40
CA ALA A 169 -11.53 -10.12 -11.26
C ALA A 169 -11.63 -8.82 -12.07
N LEU A 170 -11.93 -8.95 -13.37
CA LEU A 170 -12.29 -7.85 -14.24
C LEU A 170 -13.82 -7.77 -14.30
N VAL A 171 -14.37 -6.68 -13.79
CA VAL A 171 -15.79 -6.33 -13.86
C VAL A 171 -15.97 -5.30 -14.96
N GLN A 172 -16.72 -5.67 -16.00
CA GLN A 172 -17.08 -4.76 -17.08
C GLN A 172 -18.54 -4.32 -16.90
N LEU A 173 -18.73 -3.01 -16.90
CA LEU A 173 -20.02 -2.35 -16.73
C LEU A 173 -20.34 -1.63 -18.04
N ALA A 174 -21.20 -2.20 -18.88
CA ALA A 174 -21.61 -1.62 -20.14
C ALA A 174 -22.96 -0.89 -19.99
N SER A 175 -23.14 0.22 -20.72
CA SER A 175 -24.42 0.91 -20.76
C SER A 175 -25.49 0.08 -21.46
N LYS A 176 -26.68 -0.04 -20.86
CA LYS A 176 -27.79 -0.87 -21.37
C LYS A 176 -28.44 -0.31 -22.64
N ASP A 177 -28.42 1.00 -22.81
CA ASP A 177 -29.03 1.72 -23.93
C ASP A 177 -28.00 2.27 -24.92
N PHE A 178 -26.74 1.83 -24.81
CA PHE A 178 -25.60 2.31 -25.59
C PHE A 178 -25.32 3.82 -25.44
N SER A 179 -25.90 4.47 -24.43
CA SER A 179 -25.52 5.83 -24.07
C SER A 179 -24.08 5.88 -23.57
N PHE A 180 -23.45 7.05 -23.71
CA PHE A 180 -22.11 7.24 -23.17
C PHE A 180 -22.12 7.05 -21.65
N VAL A 181 -21.12 6.33 -21.14
CA VAL A 181 -20.88 6.26 -19.70
C VAL A 181 -20.29 7.59 -19.25
N GLY A 182 -21.18 8.52 -18.89
CA GLY A 182 -20.83 9.85 -18.44
C GLY A 182 -20.35 9.90 -16.99
N GLU A 183 -20.03 11.12 -16.54
CA GLU A 183 -19.51 11.39 -15.19
C GLU A 183 -20.46 10.91 -14.08
N GLY A 184 -21.78 11.05 -14.27
CA GLY A 184 -22.78 10.62 -13.29
C GLY A 184 -22.77 9.11 -13.03
N LEU A 185 -22.75 8.31 -14.10
CA LEU A 185 -22.68 6.85 -14.03
C LEU A 185 -21.34 6.38 -13.43
N THR A 186 -20.25 7.07 -13.75
CA THR A 186 -18.94 6.78 -13.14
C THR A 186 -18.96 7.07 -11.64
N ALA A 187 -19.53 8.20 -11.22
CA ALA A 187 -19.66 8.55 -9.81
C ALA A 187 -20.51 7.53 -9.03
N GLU A 188 -21.58 7.04 -9.63
CA GLU A 188 -22.42 5.99 -9.05
C GLU A 188 -21.64 4.70 -8.78
N VAL A 189 -20.79 4.26 -9.71
CA VAL A 189 -19.93 3.08 -9.50
C VAL A 189 -18.96 3.30 -8.34
N TYR A 190 -18.36 4.49 -8.21
CA TYR A 190 -17.50 4.81 -7.07
C TYR A 190 -18.26 4.87 -5.73
N ASN A 191 -19.51 5.33 -5.73
CA ASN A 191 -20.37 5.28 -4.55
C ASN A 191 -20.68 3.83 -4.14
N ILE A 192 -20.88 2.93 -5.11
CA ILE A 192 -21.04 1.49 -4.83
C ILE A 192 -19.78 0.94 -4.17
N PHE A 193 -18.60 1.21 -4.73
CA PHE A 193 -17.31 0.82 -4.16
C PHE A 193 -17.13 1.28 -2.72
N GLU A 194 -17.42 2.56 -2.44
CA GLU A 194 -17.35 3.13 -1.09
C GLU A 194 -18.31 2.41 -0.12
N SER A 195 -19.57 2.21 -0.54
CA SER A 195 -20.58 1.53 0.29
C SER A 195 -20.19 0.10 0.67
N LEU A 196 -19.46 -0.60 -0.22
CA LEU A 196 -19.00 -1.97 -0.02
C LEU A 196 -17.63 -2.04 0.68
N LYS A 197 -16.99 -0.89 0.95
CA LYS A 197 -15.57 -0.80 1.37
C LYS A 197 -14.70 -1.68 0.47
N PHE A 198 -14.91 -1.54 -0.84
CA PHE A 198 -14.24 -2.29 -1.89
C PHE A 198 -13.53 -1.32 -2.81
N LYS A 199 -12.25 -1.56 -3.10
CA LYS A 199 -11.43 -0.62 -3.86
C LYS A 199 -11.03 -1.25 -5.19
N PRO A 200 -11.20 -0.55 -6.32
CA PRO A 200 -10.63 -0.99 -7.58
C PRO A 200 -9.11 -0.84 -7.54
N ASN A 201 -8.40 -1.81 -8.12
CA ASN A 201 -6.96 -1.77 -8.34
C ASN A 201 -6.62 -1.05 -9.66
N LEU A 202 -7.52 -1.13 -10.65
CA LEU A 202 -7.41 -0.46 -11.95
C LEU A 202 -8.81 -0.10 -12.46
N THR A 203 -8.95 1.06 -13.08
CA THR A 203 -10.18 1.44 -13.79
C THR A 203 -9.86 1.96 -15.19
N GLN A 204 -10.71 1.63 -16.17
CA GLN A 204 -10.60 2.16 -17.52
C GLN A 204 -11.97 2.54 -18.06
N ASN A 205 -12.08 3.78 -18.52
CA ASN A 205 -13.31 4.29 -19.13
C ASN A 205 -13.21 4.08 -20.65
N ALA A 206 -14.28 3.57 -21.24
CA ALA A 206 -14.53 3.57 -22.67
C ALA A 206 -15.79 4.41 -22.96
N ALA A 207 -16.13 4.59 -24.24
CA ALA A 207 -17.30 5.37 -24.62
C ALA A 207 -18.58 4.87 -23.95
N ILE A 208 -18.82 3.56 -23.98
CA ILE A 208 -20.08 2.92 -23.52
C ILE A 208 -19.85 1.92 -22.39
N SER A 209 -18.66 1.88 -21.80
CA SER A 209 -18.34 0.93 -20.74
C SER A 209 -17.31 1.45 -19.76
N LEU A 210 -17.35 0.91 -18.55
CA LEU A 210 -16.37 1.07 -17.50
C LEU A 210 -15.80 -0.30 -17.15
N LEU A 211 -14.47 -0.43 -17.17
CA LEU A 211 -13.76 -1.63 -16.75
C LEU A 211 -13.16 -1.37 -15.36
N CYS A 212 -13.39 -2.29 -14.44
CA CYS A 212 -12.86 -2.24 -13.09
C CYS A 212 -12.13 -3.55 -12.76
N VAL A 213 -10.86 -3.48 -12.41
CA VAL A 213 -10.11 -4.63 -11.89
C VAL A 213 -10.12 -4.56 -10.38
N VAL A 214 -10.52 -5.64 -9.73
CA VAL A 214 -10.67 -5.74 -8.27
C VAL A 214 -10.05 -7.04 -7.76
N ASP A 215 -9.75 -7.09 -6.46
CA ASP A 215 -9.43 -8.36 -5.80
C ASP A 215 -10.65 -9.28 -5.86
N ASP A 216 -10.49 -10.54 -6.28
CA ASP A 216 -11.58 -11.53 -6.42
C ASP A 216 -12.04 -12.03 -5.06
N GLN A 217 -12.80 -11.18 -4.36
CA GLN A 217 -13.52 -11.49 -3.13
C GLN A 217 -14.97 -11.81 -3.52
N PRO A 218 -15.39 -13.09 -3.55
CA PRO A 218 -16.67 -13.51 -4.14
C PRO A 218 -17.86 -12.68 -3.66
N GLU A 219 -18.00 -12.50 -2.35
CA GLU A 219 -19.08 -11.72 -1.73
C GLU A 219 -19.10 -10.26 -2.20
N LYS A 220 -17.94 -9.60 -2.28
CA LYS A 220 -17.87 -8.19 -2.70
C LYS A 220 -18.03 -8.00 -4.20
N VAL A 221 -17.49 -8.93 -5.00
CA VAL A 221 -17.64 -8.93 -6.46
C VAL A 221 -19.10 -9.16 -6.84
N GLU A 222 -19.78 -10.10 -6.20
CA GLU A 222 -21.21 -10.36 -6.42
C GLU A 222 -22.08 -9.18 -5.97
N ALA A 223 -21.79 -8.59 -4.81
CA ALA A 223 -22.50 -7.40 -4.34
C ALA A 223 -22.31 -6.19 -5.27
N LEU A 224 -21.10 -5.98 -5.78
CA LEU A 224 -20.80 -4.95 -6.77
C LEU A 224 -21.59 -5.20 -8.06
N ALA A 225 -21.56 -6.43 -8.57
CA ALA A 225 -22.26 -6.80 -9.80
C ALA A 225 -23.78 -6.61 -9.66
N LEU A 226 -24.35 -7.05 -8.54
CA LEU A 226 -25.79 -6.90 -8.27
C LEU A 226 -26.20 -5.42 -8.23
N LYS A 227 -25.50 -4.59 -7.45
CA LYS A 227 -25.82 -3.15 -7.36
C LYS A 227 -25.62 -2.44 -8.70
N ALA A 228 -24.53 -2.72 -9.41
CA ALA A 228 -24.27 -2.10 -10.70
C ALA A 228 -25.26 -2.57 -11.79
N SER A 229 -25.85 -3.76 -11.65
CA SER A 229 -26.82 -4.29 -12.62
C SER A 229 -28.12 -3.49 -12.71
N GLU A 230 -28.38 -2.56 -11.79
CA GLU A 230 -29.51 -1.61 -11.92
C GLU A 230 -29.32 -0.72 -13.15
N HIS A 231 -28.09 -0.20 -13.36
CA HIS A 231 -27.77 0.78 -14.39
C HIS A 231 -26.96 0.22 -15.56
N PHE A 232 -26.25 -0.89 -15.37
CA PHE A 232 -25.32 -1.46 -16.34
C PHE A 232 -25.64 -2.91 -16.71
N ASP A 233 -25.23 -3.33 -17.90
CA ASP A 233 -25.01 -4.74 -18.21
C ASP A 233 -23.64 -5.15 -17.66
N VAL A 234 -23.63 -6.10 -16.73
CA VAL A 234 -22.43 -6.48 -15.97
C VAL A 234 -21.89 -7.81 -16.46
N SER A 235 -20.60 -7.86 -16.78
CA SER A 235 -19.87 -9.12 -16.98
C SER A 235 -18.66 -9.19 -16.06
N VAL A 236 -18.34 -10.40 -15.60
CA VAL A 236 -17.25 -10.64 -14.65
C VAL A 236 -16.35 -11.74 -15.20
N THR A 237 -15.07 -11.44 -15.34
CA THR A 237 -14.01 -12.42 -15.68
C THR A 237 -13.11 -12.60 -14.47
N LYS A 238 -12.98 -13.83 -13.98
CA LYS A 238 -12.21 -14.19 -12.78
C LYS A 238 -10.89 -14.89 -13.14
N ASN A 239 -10.12 -15.28 -12.12
CA ASN A 239 -8.83 -15.99 -12.26
C ASN A 239 -7.78 -15.20 -13.04
N LEU A 240 -7.79 -13.88 -12.88
CA LEU A 240 -6.82 -12.99 -13.50
C LEU A 240 -5.67 -12.67 -12.55
N THR A 241 -4.54 -12.28 -13.11
CA THR A 241 -3.40 -11.75 -12.36
C THR A 241 -3.12 -10.33 -12.80
N MET A 242 -2.97 -9.41 -11.86
CA MET A 242 -2.54 -8.06 -12.17
C MET A 242 -1.02 -7.95 -11.97
N LEU A 243 -0.33 -7.54 -13.03
CA LEU A 243 1.10 -7.26 -13.05
C LEU A 243 1.28 -5.75 -13.14
N THR A 244 2.01 -5.17 -12.20
CA THR A 244 2.47 -3.78 -12.28
C THR A 244 3.99 -3.75 -12.33
N VAL A 245 4.55 -3.04 -13.30
CA VAL A 245 6.00 -2.81 -13.42
C VAL A 245 6.26 -1.32 -13.46
N ARG A 246 6.90 -0.77 -12.41
CA ARG A 246 7.45 0.60 -12.40
C ARG A 246 8.89 0.57 -12.91
N HIS A 247 9.36 1.69 -13.45
CA HIS A 247 10.69 1.81 -14.07
C HIS A 247 10.93 0.69 -15.09
N TYR A 248 9.89 0.38 -15.86
CA TYR A 248 9.87 -0.81 -16.70
C TYR A 248 10.93 -0.75 -17.81
N GLN A 249 11.51 -1.92 -18.07
CA GLN A 249 12.34 -2.17 -19.24
C GLN A 249 11.57 -3.12 -20.16
N LYS A 250 11.65 -2.88 -21.46
CA LYS A 250 10.80 -3.59 -22.44
C LYS A 250 11.06 -5.10 -22.40
N GLU A 251 12.32 -5.49 -22.32
CA GLU A 251 12.79 -6.87 -22.27
C GLU A 251 12.26 -7.61 -21.03
N VAL A 252 12.24 -6.91 -19.89
CA VAL A 252 11.70 -7.45 -18.63
C VAL A 252 10.19 -7.65 -18.76
N VAL A 253 9.45 -6.67 -19.28
CA VAL A 253 8.00 -6.78 -19.49
C VAL A 253 7.65 -7.94 -20.43
N GLU A 254 8.39 -8.11 -21.53
CA GLU A 254 8.20 -9.22 -22.47
C GLU A 254 8.43 -10.59 -21.80
N SER A 255 9.46 -10.69 -20.96
CA SER A 255 9.73 -11.90 -20.18
C SER A 255 8.60 -12.21 -19.18
N LEU A 256 8.15 -11.21 -18.41
CA LEU A 256 7.12 -11.38 -17.37
C LEU A 256 5.73 -11.70 -17.92
N THR A 257 5.47 -11.36 -19.19
CA THR A 257 4.19 -11.61 -19.87
C THR A 257 4.22 -12.83 -20.79
N ASN A 258 5.38 -13.49 -20.92
CA ASN A 258 5.48 -14.71 -21.70
C ASN A 258 4.56 -15.80 -21.13
N GLY A 259 3.83 -16.49 -22.00
CA GLY A 259 2.84 -17.49 -21.60
C GLY A 259 1.48 -16.94 -21.14
N PHE A 260 1.28 -15.62 -21.09
CA PHE A 260 0.00 -15.00 -20.70
C PHE A 260 -0.71 -14.33 -21.88
N ARG A 261 -2.04 -14.30 -21.83
CA ARG A 261 -2.87 -13.41 -22.66
C ARG A 261 -3.06 -12.12 -21.89
N ILE A 262 -2.69 -10.99 -22.49
CA ILE A 262 -2.95 -9.66 -21.92
C ILE A 262 -4.42 -9.31 -22.21
N VAL A 263 -5.22 -9.21 -21.14
CA VAL A 263 -6.65 -8.86 -21.20
C VAL A 263 -6.85 -7.35 -21.22
N LEU A 264 -6.04 -6.62 -20.46
CA LEU A 264 -6.08 -5.18 -20.31
C LEU A 264 -4.66 -4.66 -20.07
N GLN A 265 -4.32 -3.50 -20.64
CA GLN A 265 -3.05 -2.83 -20.42
C GLN A 265 -3.25 -1.32 -20.30
N GLN A 266 -2.60 -0.72 -19.30
CA GLN A 266 -2.43 0.72 -19.15
C GLN A 266 -0.96 1.04 -18.98
N GLN A 267 -0.54 2.17 -19.55
CA GLN A 267 0.87 2.57 -19.55
C GLN A 267 1.00 4.08 -19.39
N THR A 268 1.90 4.47 -18.50
CA THR A 268 2.44 5.82 -18.35
C THR A 268 3.94 5.79 -18.71
N PRO A 269 4.65 6.93 -18.72
CA PRO A 269 6.09 6.92 -18.96
C PRO A 269 6.88 6.04 -17.99
N GLU A 270 6.46 5.95 -16.72
CA GLU A 270 7.20 5.24 -15.67
C GLU A 270 6.58 3.90 -15.26
N THR A 271 5.31 3.65 -15.58
CA THR A 271 4.59 2.47 -15.07
C THR A 271 3.79 1.78 -16.17
N ILE A 272 3.85 0.45 -16.19
CA ILE A 272 2.95 -0.39 -16.98
C ILE A 272 2.15 -1.29 -16.05
N GLN A 273 0.83 -1.34 -16.27
CA GLN A 273 -0.08 -2.22 -15.55
C GLN A 273 -0.78 -3.12 -16.56
N MET A 274 -0.80 -4.41 -16.30
CA MET A 274 -1.40 -5.41 -17.16
C MET A 274 -2.27 -6.37 -16.36
N VAL A 275 -3.40 -6.74 -16.94
CA VAL A 275 -4.24 -7.83 -16.45
C VAL A 275 -3.98 -9.04 -17.33
N LEU A 276 -3.48 -10.09 -16.72
CA LEU A 276 -2.99 -11.29 -17.36
C LEU A 276 -3.96 -12.45 -17.10
N GLU A 277 -4.23 -13.22 -18.15
CA GLU A 277 -4.92 -14.49 -18.09
C GLU A 277 -3.97 -15.59 -18.56
N ASN A 278 -3.96 -16.74 -17.87
CA ASN A 278 -3.17 -17.89 -18.32
C ASN A 278 -3.61 -18.29 -19.73
N LYS A 279 -2.66 -18.46 -20.66
CA LYS A 279 -3.01 -19.07 -21.95
C LYS A 279 -3.51 -20.49 -21.68
N PRO A 280 -4.61 -20.94 -22.31
CA PRO A 280 -4.98 -22.34 -22.25
C PRO A 280 -3.78 -23.18 -22.72
N ASN A 281 -3.42 -24.21 -21.96
CA ASN A 281 -2.40 -25.16 -22.39
C ASN A 281 -2.84 -25.74 -23.74
N ASN A 282 -2.07 -25.47 -24.80
CA ASN A 282 -2.20 -26.17 -26.08
C ASN A 282 -1.74 -27.62 -25.94
#